data_AF-A0A658K2Y5-F1
#
_entry.id   AF-A0A658K2Y5-F1
#
_cell.length_a   1.000
_cell.length_b   1.000
_cell.length_c   1.000
_cell.angle_alpha   90.00
_cell.angle_beta   90.00
_cell.angle_gamma   90.00
#
_symmetry.space_group_name_H-M   'P 1'
#
loop_
_entity.id
_entity.type
_entity.pdbx_description
1 polymer ?
#
loop_
_entity_poly.entity_id
_entity_poly.type
_entity_poly.pdbx_seq_one_letter_code
_entity_poly.pdbx_strand_id
1 'polypeptide(L)'
;MKNLNVVNNQGGEISSANGFTLAANSLDNTDGSLLSDNALVVRIDQLLTNLRGKISANGLNLSAATLDNRSAEISSLSTLTANIGQFDNSAKGRLLANGKMLLTADNLNNQNGVVSGQQGVQLNLGQLNNSGAGSVYAKNTLGLTLTGALNNNQGVLRGDGTLDLKAASLANTGGRVTSAGAATLKVDAAVVNQGGQIISGAGLTLSSGSLDNSQSGR
;
A
#
# COMPACT_ATOMS: atom_id res chain seq x y z
N MET A 1 9.05 26.16 7.40
CA MET A 1 8.53 26.59 6.09
C MET A 1 7.04 26.89 6.27
N LYS A 2 6.50 27.95 5.65
CA LYS A 2 5.04 28.18 5.65
C LYS A 2 4.41 27.26 4.60
N ASN A 3 3.39 26.50 4.98
CA ASN A 3 2.59 25.73 4.04
C ASN A 3 1.68 26.67 3.25
N LEU A 4 1.42 26.35 1.98
CA LEU A 4 0.28 26.93 1.26
C LEU A 4 -1.01 26.53 1.97
N ASN A 5 -2.07 27.34 1.88
CA ASN A 5 -3.34 26.94 2.50
C ASN A 5 -3.98 25.81 1.67
N VAL A 6 -4.46 26.14 0.47
CA VAL A 6 -5.07 25.19 -0.46
C VAL A 6 -4.30 25.24 -1.77
N VAL A 7 -3.97 24.07 -2.33
CA VAL A 7 -3.49 23.94 -3.70
C VAL A 7 -4.58 23.26 -4.52
N ASN A 8 -5.08 23.94 -5.54
CA ASN A 8 -5.98 23.36 -6.54
C ASN A 8 -5.17 23.12 -7.82
N ASN A 9 -4.99 21.85 -8.17
CA ASN A 9 -4.38 21.37 -9.40
C ASN A 9 -5.37 20.49 -10.19
N GLN A 10 -6.68 20.78 -10.10
CA GLN A 10 -7.69 20.04 -10.84
C GLN A 10 -7.51 20.21 -12.34
N GLY A 11 -7.35 19.11 -13.07
CA GLY A 11 -7.07 19.12 -14.52
C GLY A 11 -5.76 19.80 -14.94
N GLY A 12 -4.96 20.24 -13.95
CA GLY A 12 -3.73 21.00 -14.16
C GLY A 12 -2.47 20.13 -14.14
N GLU A 13 -1.34 20.78 -14.35
CA GLU A 13 -0.02 20.17 -14.22
C GLU A 13 0.89 21.04 -13.35
N ILE A 14 1.49 20.44 -12.33
CA ILE A 14 2.61 20.99 -11.56
C ILE A 14 3.80 20.07 -11.80
N SER A 15 4.81 20.53 -12.53
CA SER A 15 5.96 19.71 -12.89
C SER A 15 7.29 20.43 -12.77
N SER A 16 8.37 19.66 -12.59
CA SER A 16 9.74 20.17 -12.56
C SER A 16 10.75 19.09 -12.97
N ALA A 17 11.71 19.47 -13.82
CA ALA A 17 12.85 18.64 -14.17
C ALA A 17 13.81 18.42 -12.97
N ASN A 18 13.74 19.29 -11.95
CA ASN A 18 14.49 19.16 -10.71
C ASN A 18 13.60 18.63 -9.58
N GLY A 19 14.23 18.21 -8.48
CA GLY A 19 13.49 17.86 -7.28
C GLY A 19 12.86 19.09 -6.63
N PHE A 20 11.67 18.95 -6.06
CA PHE A 20 11.00 20.05 -5.37
C PHE A 20 10.12 19.56 -4.22
N THR A 21 9.69 20.50 -3.39
CA THR A 21 8.73 20.26 -2.31
C THR A 21 7.43 20.99 -2.60
N LEU A 22 6.31 20.28 -2.53
CA LEU A 22 4.98 20.86 -2.43
C LEU A 22 4.50 20.71 -0.98
N ALA A 23 4.29 21.84 -0.31
CA ALA A 23 3.82 21.86 1.08
C ALA A 23 2.53 22.69 1.21
N ALA A 24 1.44 22.08 1.68
CA ALA A 24 0.13 22.73 1.79
C ALA A 24 -0.72 22.15 2.95
N ASN A 25 -1.79 22.82 3.36
CA ASN A 25 -2.78 22.19 4.25
C ASN A 25 -3.61 21.16 3.48
N SER A 26 -4.04 21.50 2.27
CA SER A 26 -4.76 20.58 1.37
C SER A 26 -4.27 20.71 -0.07
N LEU A 27 -4.33 19.59 -0.80
CA LEU A 27 -4.08 19.53 -2.24
C LEU A 27 -5.22 18.76 -2.91
N ASP A 28 -5.81 19.37 -3.92
CA ASP A 28 -6.68 18.70 -4.88
C ASP A 28 -5.96 18.53 -6.21
N ASN A 29 -5.65 17.28 -6.55
CA ASN A 29 -5.00 16.85 -7.79
C ASN A 29 -5.98 16.02 -8.65
N THR A 30 -7.29 16.26 -8.54
CA THR A 30 -8.31 15.54 -9.31
C THR A 30 -8.15 15.77 -10.80
N ASP A 31 -8.05 14.70 -11.60
CA ASP A 31 -7.74 14.76 -13.04
C ASP A 31 -6.42 15.52 -13.37
N GLY A 32 -5.59 15.81 -12.36
CA GLY A 32 -4.37 16.60 -12.48
C GLY A 32 -3.09 15.76 -12.44
N SER A 33 -1.97 16.43 -12.69
CA SER A 33 -0.63 15.82 -12.66
C SER A 33 0.33 16.60 -11.75
N LEU A 34 1.00 15.89 -10.85
CA LEU A 34 2.11 16.40 -10.03
C LEU A 34 3.36 15.55 -10.30
N LEU A 35 4.32 16.12 -11.03
CA LEU A 35 5.41 15.35 -11.65
C LEU A 35 6.80 15.90 -11.28
N SER A 36 7.77 15.02 -11.01
CA SER A 36 9.19 15.41 -10.92
C SER A 36 10.09 14.40 -11.63
N ASP A 37 11.07 14.87 -12.39
CA ASP A 37 12.09 13.98 -12.97
C ASP A 37 13.14 13.53 -11.94
N ASN A 38 13.09 14.12 -10.73
CA ASN A 38 13.97 13.87 -9.60
C ASN A 38 13.15 13.60 -8.34
N ALA A 39 13.72 13.84 -7.15
CA ALA A 39 13.03 13.62 -5.88
C ALA A 39 11.90 14.64 -5.64
N LEU A 40 10.71 14.14 -5.37
CA LEU A 40 9.54 14.94 -4.99
C LEU A 40 9.22 14.73 -3.50
N VAL A 41 9.03 15.83 -2.78
CA VAL A 41 8.45 15.82 -1.43
C VAL A 41 7.06 16.43 -1.49
N VAL A 42 6.05 15.69 -1.07
CA VAL A 42 4.67 16.15 -0.95
C VAL A 42 4.29 16.10 0.53
N ARG A 43 4.10 17.27 1.14
CA ARG A 43 3.71 17.41 2.55
C ARG A 43 2.38 18.13 2.65
N ILE A 44 1.33 17.36 2.91
CA ILE A 44 -0.03 17.86 3.03
C ILE A 44 -0.46 17.67 4.49
N ASP A 45 -0.84 18.72 5.20
CA ASP A 45 -1.15 18.56 6.63
C ASP A 45 -2.49 17.84 6.86
N GLN A 46 -3.45 18.02 5.95
CA GLN A 46 -4.79 17.48 6.05
C GLN A 46 -5.08 16.52 4.88
N LEU A 47 -5.85 16.98 3.90
CA LEU A 47 -6.40 16.17 2.82
C LEU A 47 -5.59 16.33 1.54
N LEU A 48 -5.09 15.22 1.04
CA LEU A 48 -4.60 15.06 -0.31
C LEU A 48 -5.63 14.27 -1.13
N THR A 49 -6.29 14.93 -2.06
CA THR A 49 -7.18 14.31 -3.04
C THR A 49 -6.42 14.11 -4.34
N ASN A 50 -6.24 12.86 -4.75
CA ASN A 50 -5.69 12.47 -6.05
C ASN A 50 -6.68 11.53 -6.72
N LEU A 51 -7.76 12.07 -7.31
CA LEU A 51 -8.80 11.27 -7.97
C LEU A 51 -8.64 11.34 -9.48
N ARG A 52 -8.49 10.19 -10.15
CA ARG A 52 -8.12 10.13 -11.59
C ARG A 52 -6.86 10.95 -11.95
N GLY A 53 -6.12 11.39 -10.95
CA GLY A 53 -4.90 12.16 -11.10
C GLY A 53 -3.65 11.27 -11.08
N LYS A 54 -2.50 11.93 -11.23
CA LYS A 54 -1.20 11.29 -11.18
C LYS A 54 -0.24 12.09 -10.31
N ILE A 55 0.43 11.41 -9.38
CA ILE A 55 1.62 11.93 -8.68
C ILE A 55 2.79 11.00 -9.00
N SER A 56 3.84 11.50 -9.64
CA SER A 56 4.95 10.66 -10.11
C SER A 56 6.29 11.34 -9.93
N ALA A 57 7.29 10.60 -9.47
CA ALA A 57 8.64 11.14 -9.28
C ALA A 57 9.76 10.11 -9.46
N ASN A 58 11.02 10.55 -9.54
CA ASN A 58 12.19 9.68 -9.41
C ASN A 58 12.70 9.70 -7.95
N GLY A 59 11.87 9.16 -7.05
CA GLY A 59 12.01 9.30 -5.61
C GLY A 59 10.85 10.12 -5.06
N LEU A 60 10.05 9.53 -4.17
CA LEU A 60 8.87 10.19 -3.62
C LEU A 60 8.85 10.07 -2.10
N ASN A 61 8.73 11.20 -1.42
CA ASN A 61 8.40 11.28 0.00
C ASN A 61 7.03 11.97 0.15
N LEU A 62 6.04 11.24 0.64
CA LEU A 62 4.67 11.69 0.73
C LEU A 62 4.18 11.65 2.18
N SER A 63 3.55 12.72 2.63
CA SER A 63 2.86 12.76 3.93
C SER A 63 1.50 13.46 3.81
N ALA A 64 0.49 12.87 4.45
CA ALA A 64 -0.87 13.39 4.52
C ALA A 64 -1.64 12.84 5.72
N ALA A 65 -2.47 13.63 6.40
CA ALA A 65 -3.39 13.06 7.40
C ALA A 65 -4.44 12.16 6.73
N THR A 66 -4.91 12.54 5.54
CA THR A 66 -5.81 11.73 4.72
C THR A 66 -5.41 11.80 3.26
N LEU A 67 -5.39 10.64 2.60
CA LEU A 67 -5.10 10.48 1.19
C LEU A 67 -6.22 9.70 0.50
N ASP A 68 -6.86 10.33 -0.48
CA ASP A 68 -7.76 9.68 -1.42
C ASP A 68 -7.04 9.50 -2.76
N ASN A 69 -6.71 8.26 -3.12
CA ASN A 69 -6.04 7.87 -4.36
C ASN A 69 -6.92 6.95 -5.21
N ARG A 70 -8.25 7.02 -5.05
CA ARG A 70 -9.15 6.14 -5.80
C ARG A 70 -9.10 6.43 -7.30
N SER A 71 -9.08 5.36 -8.09
CA SER A 71 -8.98 5.44 -9.56
C SER A 71 -7.82 6.30 -10.08
N ALA A 72 -6.74 6.43 -9.30
CA ALA A 72 -5.60 7.29 -9.60
C ALA A 72 -4.27 6.57 -9.42
N GLU A 73 -3.18 7.24 -9.75
CA GLU A 73 -1.83 6.70 -9.62
C GLU A 73 -0.92 7.60 -8.76
N ILE A 74 -0.22 6.97 -7.82
CA ILE A 74 0.96 7.51 -7.15
C ILE A 74 2.12 6.56 -7.45
N SER A 75 3.18 7.07 -8.07
CA SER A 75 4.30 6.23 -8.52
C SER A 75 5.67 6.86 -8.28
N SER A 76 6.67 6.00 -8.08
CA SER A 76 8.08 6.38 -8.02
C SER A 76 8.94 5.48 -8.89
N LEU A 77 9.80 6.07 -9.72
CA LEU A 77 10.84 5.36 -10.48
C LEU A 77 12.03 4.93 -9.59
N SER A 78 12.06 5.39 -8.35
CA SER A 78 13.05 5.02 -7.33
C SER A 78 12.32 4.64 -6.04
N THR A 79 12.86 5.00 -4.87
CA THR A 79 12.25 4.77 -3.57
C THR A 79 10.94 5.54 -3.42
N LEU A 80 9.95 4.92 -2.78
CA LEU A 80 8.72 5.57 -2.34
C LEU A 80 8.61 5.42 -0.83
N THR A 81 8.55 6.53 -0.12
CA THR A 81 8.23 6.59 1.32
C THR A 81 6.94 7.38 1.50
N ALA A 82 5.96 6.79 2.19
CA ALA A 82 4.69 7.44 2.49
C ALA A 82 4.34 7.31 3.98
N ASN A 83 3.94 8.41 4.60
CA ASN A 83 3.44 8.46 5.97
C ASN A 83 2.04 9.09 5.96
N ILE A 84 1.01 8.25 6.10
CA ILE A 84 -0.39 8.66 5.88
C ILE A 84 -1.23 8.32 7.11
N GLY A 85 -2.16 9.16 7.55
CA GLY A 85 -3.13 8.73 8.57
C GLY A 85 -4.12 7.71 7.99
N GLN A 86 -5.08 8.22 7.23
CA GLN A 86 -6.10 7.42 6.52
C GLN A 86 -5.81 7.38 5.02
N PHE A 87 -5.61 6.18 4.47
CA PHE A 87 -5.29 6.01 3.06
C PHE A 87 -6.35 5.18 2.34
N ASP A 88 -7.10 5.82 1.43
CA ASP A 88 -7.95 5.14 0.47
C ASP A 88 -7.24 4.98 -0.88
N ASN A 89 -6.82 3.76 -1.20
CA ASN A 89 -6.28 3.33 -2.48
C ASN A 89 -7.25 2.39 -3.23
N SER A 90 -8.52 2.39 -2.86
CA SER A 90 -9.53 1.49 -3.41
C SER A 90 -9.94 1.85 -4.85
N ALA A 91 -10.86 1.08 -5.42
CA ALA A 91 -11.49 1.38 -6.72
C ALA A 91 -10.47 1.69 -7.83
N LYS A 92 -9.54 0.75 -8.05
CA LYS A 92 -8.45 0.83 -9.04
C LYS A 92 -7.37 1.88 -8.73
N GLY A 93 -7.27 2.35 -7.49
CA GLY A 93 -6.12 3.14 -7.03
C GLY A 93 -4.82 2.36 -7.14
N ARG A 94 -3.72 3.05 -7.43
CA ARG A 94 -2.39 2.46 -7.66
C ARG A 94 -1.34 3.20 -6.84
N LEU A 95 -0.58 2.44 -6.06
CA LEU A 95 0.65 2.87 -5.39
C LEU A 95 1.81 2.02 -5.88
N LEU A 96 2.77 2.62 -6.58
CA LEU A 96 3.81 1.90 -7.31
C LEU A 96 5.22 2.40 -6.97
N ALA A 97 6.17 1.49 -6.83
CA ALA A 97 7.58 1.83 -6.70
C ALA A 97 8.46 0.89 -7.52
N ASN A 98 9.38 1.45 -8.31
CA ASN A 98 10.46 0.68 -8.94
C ASN A 98 11.61 0.40 -7.95
N GLY A 99 11.79 1.26 -6.95
CA GLY A 99 12.70 1.04 -5.84
C GLY A 99 12.03 0.37 -4.63
N LYS A 100 12.62 0.55 -3.45
CA LYS A 100 12.01 0.10 -2.19
C LYS A 100 10.78 0.94 -1.89
N MET A 101 9.75 0.31 -1.34
CA MET A 101 8.56 0.98 -0.83
C MET A 101 8.50 0.85 0.68
N LEU A 102 8.31 1.98 1.37
CA LEU A 102 7.94 2.03 2.78
C LEU A 102 6.65 2.83 2.91
N LEU A 103 5.58 2.18 3.35
CA LEU A 103 4.33 2.84 3.71
C LEU A 103 4.07 2.66 5.20
N THR A 104 3.91 3.77 5.91
CA THR A 104 3.38 3.78 7.28
C THR A 104 2.01 4.44 7.26
N ALA A 105 0.99 3.76 7.78
CA ALA A 105 -0.33 4.37 7.93
C ALA A 105 -1.18 3.82 9.07
N ASP A 106 -2.16 4.57 9.56
CA ASP A 106 -3.11 4.04 10.54
C ASP A 106 -4.04 3.03 9.87
N ASN A 107 -4.59 3.38 8.71
CA ASN A 107 -5.43 2.48 7.92
C ASN A 107 -5.10 2.59 6.43
N LEU A 108 -5.06 1.45 5.76
CA LEU A 108 -5.03 1.35 4.31
C LEU A 108 -6.24 0.57 3.81
N ASN A 109 -7.09 1.24 3.03
CA ASN A 109 -8.11 0.60 2.19
C ASN A 109 -7.54 0.39 0.79
N ASN A 110 -7.20 -0.85 0.46
CA ASN A 110 -6.73 -1.29 -0.87
C ASN A 110 -7.77 -2.17 -1.58
N GLN A 111 -9.06 -2.06 -1.25
CA GLN A 111 -10.10 -2.86 -1.88
C GLN A 111 -10.18 -2.57 -3.39
N ASN A 112 -10.00 -3.60 -4.22
CA ASN A 112 -9.88 -3.44 -5.68
C ASN A 112 -8.76 -2.47 -6.12
N GLY A 113 -7.77 -2.23 -5.26
CA GLY A 113 -6.60 -1.38 -5.51
C GLY A 113 -5.33 -2.20 -5.71
N VAL A 114 -4.24 -1.51 -6.05
CA VAL A 114 -2.92 -2.11 -6.21
C VAL A 114 -1.87 -1.35 -5.40
N VAL A 115 -1.10 -2.10 -4.61
CA VAL A 115 0.17 -1.66 -4.02
C VAL A 115 1.26 -2.59 -4.57
N SER A 116 2.27 -2.04 -5.26
CA SER A 116 3.25 -2.86 -5.96
C SER A 116 4.66 -2.27 -5.94
N GLY A 117 5.65 -3.08 -5.55
CA GLY A 117 7.06 -2.72 -5.59
C GLY A 117 7.91 -3.69 -6.42
N GLN A 118 8.86 -3.16 -7.19
CA GLN A 118 9.84 -3.96 -7.93
C GLN A 118 11.07 -4.35 -7.09
N GLN A 119 11.16 -3.88 -5.85
CA GLN A 119 12.13 -4.29 -4.84
C GLN A 119 11.38 -4.80 -3.60
N GLY A 120 11.85 -4.46 -2.39
CA GLY A 120 11.13 -4.74 -1.15
C GLY A 120 9.97 -3.76 -0.94
N VAL A 121 8.85 -4.28 -0.43
CA VAL A 121 7.70 -3.50 0.03
C VAL A 121 7.52 -3.75 1.52
N GLN A 122 7.59 -2.69 2.33
CA GLN A 122 7.29 -2.74 3.76
C GLN A 122 6.05 -1.90 4.05
N LEU A 123 5.02 -2.52 4.61
CA LEU A 123 3.80 -1.86 5.07
C LEU A 123 3.77 -1.92 6.60
N ASN A 124 3.78 -0.76 7.25
CA ASN A 124 3.64 -0.61 8.70
C ASN A 124 2.29 0.04 8.99
N LEU A 125 1.29 -0.78 9.31
CA LEU A 125 -0.11 -0.35 9.30
C LEU A 125 -0.78 -0.54 10.66
N GLY A 126 -1.80 0.24 10.95
CA GLY A 126 -2.79 -0.14 11.96
C GLY A 126 -3.65 -1.29 11.42
N GLN A 127 -4.36 -1.05 10.33
CA GLN A 127 -5.18 -2.07 9.65
C GLN A 127 -5.01 -2.03 8.12
N LEU A 128 -5.27 -3.17 7.48
CA LEU A 128 -5.29 -3.31 6.02
C LEU A 128 -6.56 -4.02 5.56
N ASN A 129 -7.33 -3.34 4.71
CA ASN A 129 -8.36 -3.96 3.89
C ASN A 129 -7.82 -4.15 2.46
N ASN A 130 -7.40 -5.36 2.12
CA ASN A 130 -6.98 -5.79 0.80
C ASN A 130 -8.03 -6.69 0.12
N SER A 131 -9.32 -6.53 0.46
CA SER A 131 -10.38 -7.42 -0.02
C SER A 131 -10.81 -7.18 -1.47
N GLY A 132 -11.67 -8.05 -2.00
CA GLY A 132 -12.15 -7.99 -3.38
C GLY A 132 -11.00 -8.31 -4.34
N ALA A 133 -10.83 -7.53 -5.41
CA ALA A 133 -9.68 -7.65 -6.31
C ALA A 133 -8.44 -6.88 -5.81
N GLY A 134 -8.30 -6.65 -4.50
CA GLY A 134 -7.15 -5.96 -3.91
C GLY A 134 -5.85 -6.76 -4.10
N SER A 135 -4.77 -6.07 -4.44
CA SER A 135 -3.45 -6.68 -4.66
C SER A 135 -2.34 -5.92 -3.94
N VAL A 136 -1.53 -6.64 -3.17
CA VAL A 136 -0.24 -6.18 -2.64
C VAL A 136 0.85 -7.10 -3.15
N TYR A 137 1.84 -6.53 -3.83
CA TYR A 137 2.91 -7.27 -4.48
C TYR A 137 4.28 -6.69 -4.17
N ALA A 138 5.25 -7.56 -3.91
CA ALA A 138 6.67 -7.22 -3.92
C ALA A 138 7.45 -8.23 -4.77
N LYS A 139 8.32 -7.75 -5.64
CA LYS A 139 9.22 -8.62 -6.41
C LYS A 139 10.26 -9.31 -5.53
N ASN A 140 10.74 -8.64 -4.48
CA ASN A 140 11.65 -9.23 -3.49
C ASN A 140 10.84 -9.58 -2.22
N THR A 141 11.18 -8.96 -1.09
CA THR A 141 10.48 -9.20 0.18
C THR A 141 9.20 -8.37 0.27
N LEU A 142 8.10 -9.05 0.56
CA LEU A 142 6.86 -8.42 1.02
C LEU A 142 6.80 -8.50 2.55
N GLY A 143 7.01 -7.37 3.21
CA GLY A 143 6.90 -7.22 4.66
C GLY A 143 5.63 -6.48 5.05
N LEU A 144 4.85 -7.05 5.97
CA LEU A 144 3.68 -6.42 6.56
C LEU A 144 3.77 -6.50 8.09
N THR A 145 3.77 -5.34 8.73
CA THR A 145 3.68 -5.21 10.19
C THR A 145 2.40 -4.46 10.51
N LEU A 146 1.37 -5.19 10.96
CA LEU A 146 0.09 -4.61 11.35
C LEU A 146 -0.11 -4.70 12.86
N THR A 147 -0.58 -3.62 13.48
CA THR A 147 -1.00 -3.66 14.89
C THR A 147 -2.42 -4.21 15.06
N GLY A 148 -3.21 -4.21 13.99
CA GLY A 148 -4.61 -4.65 13.95
C GLY A 148 -4.87 -5.72 12.88
N ALA A 149 -6.10 -5.73 12.37
CA ALA A 149 -6.60 -6.76 11.46
C ALA A 149 -6.09 -6.59 10.03
N LEU A 150 -5.84 -7.73 9.38
CA LEU A 150 -5.63 -7.85 7.95
C LEU A 150 -6.81 -8.58 7.31
N ASN A 151 -7.57 -7.88 6.47
CA ASN A 151 -8.60 -8.49 5.62
C ASN A 151 -8.07 -8.65 4.20
N ASN A 152 -7.79 -9.89 3.80
CA ASN A 152 -7.37 -10.31 2.48
C ASN A 152 -8.42 -11.19 1.79
N ASN A 153 -9.70 -11.10 2.17
CA ASN A 153 -10.75 -11.90 1.55
C ASN A 153 -10.87 -11.61 0.04
N GLN A 154 -10.74 -12.66 -0.79
CA GLN A 154 -10.66 -12.59 -2.25
C GLN A 154 -9.43 -11.83 -2.81
N GLY A 155 -8.63 -11.21 -1.94
CA GLY A 155 -7.46 -10.42 -2.28
C GLY A 155 -6.21 -11.26 -2.51
N VAL A 156 -5.13 -10.58 -2.88
CA VAL A 156 -3.81 -11.19 -3.12
C VAL A 156 -2.72 -10.44 -2.36
N LEU A 157 -1.95 -11.17 -1.56
CA LEU A 157 -0.64 -10.78 -1.03
C LEU A 157 0.41 -11.68 -1.66
N ARG A 158 1.39 -11.10 -2.35
CA ARG A 158 2.41 -11.86 -3.08
C ARG A 158 3.82 -11.29 -2.92
N GLY A 159 4.73 -12.09 -2.39
CA GLY A 159 6.17 -11.80 -2.37
C GLY A 159 6.94 -12.80 -3.24
N ASP A 160 7.53 -12.36 -4.34
CA ASP A 160 8.32 -13.23 -5.23
C ASP A 160 9.70 -13.60 -4.64
N GLY A 161 10.13 -12.94 -3.56
CA GLY A 161 11.29 -13.33 -2.75
C GLY A 161 10.85 -14.03 -1.46
N THR A 162 10.54 -13.25 -0.42
CA THR A 162 10.02 -13.74 0.87
C THR A 162 8.75 -13.01 1.25
N LEU A 163 7.97 -13.59 2.16
CA LEU A 163 6.82 -12.93 2.77
C LEU A 163 6.94 -12.99 4.28
N ASP A 164 6.94 -11.83 4.93
CA ASP A 164 6.95 -11.68 6.38
C ASP A 164 5.72 -10.89 6.81
N LEU A 165 4.78 -11.55 7.50
CA LEU A 165 3.52 -10.97 7.94
C LEU A 165 3.40 -11.06 9.47
N LYS A 166 3.19 -9.90 10.10
CA LYS A 166 2.71 -9.79 11.47
C LYS A 166 1.36 -9.07 11.50
N ALA A 167 0.35 -9.63 12.17
CA ALA A 167 -0.96 -8.99 12.33
C ALA A 167 -1.67 -9.46 13.62
N ALA A 168 -2.68 -8.71 14.06
CA ALA A 168 -3.53 -9.17 15.16
C ALA A 168 -4.46 -10.31 14.72
N SER A 169 -5.00 -10.24 13.50
CA SER A 169 -5.82 -11.29 12.88
C SER A 169 -5.68 -11.27 11.37
N LEU A 170 -5.96 -12.40 10.72
CA LEU A 170 -5.93 -12.55 9.27
C LEU A 170 -7.22 -13.20 8.78
N ALA A 171 -7.99 -12.49 7.97
CA ALA A 171 -9.06 -13.05 7.15
C ALA A 171 -8.57 -13.23 5.71
N ASN A 172 -8.61 -14.45 5.19
CA ASN A 172 -8.12 -14.83 3.87
C ASN A 172 -9.14 -15.72 3.12
N THR A 173 -10.43 -15.51 3.34
CA THR A 173 -11.49 -16.31 2.70
C THR A 173 -11.49 -16.10 1.19
N GLY A 174 -11.28 -17.17 0.42
CA GLY A 174 -11.11 -17.10 -1.04
C GLY A 174 -9.90 -16.26 -1.52
N GLY A 175 -9.06 -15.79 -0.58
CA GLY A 175 -7.91 -14.95 -0.84
C GLY A 175 -6.64 -15.76 -1.06
N ARG A 176 -5.54 -15.06 -1.38
CA ARG A 176 -4.22 -15.66 -1.58
C ARG A 176 -3.15 -14.91 -0.80
N VAL A 177 -2.38 -15.64 -0.02
CA VAL A 177 -1.14 -15.19 0.61
C VAL A 177 -0.04 -16.11 0.11
N THR A 178 0.85 -15.59 -0.72
CA THR A 178 1.83 -16.42 -1.44
C THR A 178 3.23 -15.85 -1.35
N SER A 179 4.21 -16.73 -1.14
CA SER A 179 5.61 -16.43 -1.38
C SER A 179 6.25 -17.45 -2.32
N ALA A 180 7.11 -17.01 -3.23
CA ALA A 180 7.92 -17.94 -4.03
C ALA A 180 9.10 -18.50 -3.23
N GLY A 181 9.60 -17.78 -2.21
CA GLY A 181 10.53 -18.29 -1.22
C GLY A 181 9.84 -18.58 0.11
N ALA A 182 10.55 -18.36 1.22
CA ALA A 182 10.05 -18.62 2.56
C ALA A 182 8.94 -17.62 2.95
N ALA A 183 7.95 -18.12 3.69
CA ALA A 183 6.89 -17.31 4.27
C ALA A 183 6.83 -17.48 5.79
N THR A 184 6.83 -16.36 6.51
CA THR A 184 6.62 -16.30 7.95
C THR A 184 5.36 -15.50 8.25
N LEU A 185 4.36 -16.15 8.84
CA LEU A 185 3.12 -15.54 9.28
C LEU A 185 3.02 -15.64 10.80
N LYS A 186 3.07 -14.50 11.49
CA LYS A 186 2.83 -14.37 12.92
C LYS A 186 1.53 -13.61 13.13
N VAL A 187 0.49 -14.32 13.53
CA VAL A 187 -0.83 -13.74 13.77
C VAL A 187 -1.19 -13.94 15.23
N ASP A 188 -1.54 -12.88 15.96
CA ASP A 188 -1.72 -13.01 17.41
C ASP A 188 -3.00 -13.79 17.77
N ALA A 189 -4.09 -13.57 17.03
CA ALA A 189 -5.37 -14.24 17.22
C ALA A 189 -5.67 -15.23 16.07
N ALA A 190 -6.85 -15.13 15.45
CA ALA A 190 -7.33 -16.07 14.46
C ALA A 190 -6.77 -15.81 13.05
N VAL A 191 -6.51 -16.92 12.35
CA VAL A 191 -6.36 -16.99 10.89
C VAL A 191 -7.56 -17.73 10.32
N VAL A 192 -8.28 -17.09 9.41
CA VAL A 192 -9.40 -17.68 8.68
C VAL A 192 -9.02 -17.83 7.21
N ASN A 193 -8.73 -19.05 6.76
CA ASN A 193 -8.28 -19.38 5.41
C ASN A 193 -9.31 -20.22 4.63
N GLN A 194 -10.60 -19.96 4.83
CA GLN A 194 -11.65 -20.77 4.23
C GLN A 194 -11.72 -20.58 2.70
N GLY A 195 -11.53 -21.65 1.93
CA GLY A 195 -11.39 -21.58 0.47
C GLY A 195 -10.22 -20.71 -0.03
N GLY A 196 -9.34 -20.28 0.88
CA GLY A 196 -8.19 -19.44 0.60
C GLY A 196 -6.91 -20.24 0.38
N GLN A 197 -5.83 -19.52 0.11
CA GLN A 197 -4.50 -20.10 -0.10
C GLN A 197 -3.46 -19.38 0.76
N ILE A 198 -2.66 -20.13 1.50
CA ILE A 198 -1.43 -19.70 2.17
C ILE A 198 -0.30 -20.60 1.70
N ILE A 199 0.49 -20.13 0.72
CA ILE A 199 1.46 -20.96 0.00
C ILE A 199 2.86 -20.35 0.10
N SER A 200 3.86 -21.20 0.35
CA SER A 200 5.27 -20.87 0.23
C SER A 200 5.90 -21.81 -0.79
N GLY A 201 6.79 -21.28 -1.64
CA GLY A 201 7.64 -22.09 -2.52
C GLY A 201 8.86 -22.69 -1.82
N ALA A 202 9.10 -22.31 -0.56
CA ALA A 202 10.09 -22.91 0.32
C ALA A 202 9.44 -23.31 1.67
N GLY A 203 9.94 -22.80 2.80
CA GLY A 203 9.37 -23.08 4.12
C GLY A 203 8.26 -22.10 4.50
N LEU A 204 7.13 -22.64 4.99
CA LEU A 204 6.07 -21.88 5.65
C LEU A 204 6.17 -22.04 7.16
N THR A 205 6.32 -20.93 7.88
CA THR A 205 6.12 -20.86 9.33
C THR A 205 4.84 -20.08 9.61
N LEU A 206 3.85 -20.72 10.22
CA LEU A 206 2.61 -20.07 10.66
C LEU A 206 2.45 -20.22 12.18
N SER A 207 2.41 -19.11 12.88
CA SER A 207 2.07 -19.02 14.30
C SER A 207 0.76 -18.24 14.43
N SER A 208 -0.25 -18.86 15.08
CA SER A 208 -1.56 -18.24 15.30
C SER A 208 -2.20 -18.75 16.58
N GLY A 209 -3.12 -17.97 17.17
CA GLY A 209 -3.96 -18.44 18.28
C GLY A 209 -4.97 -19.50 17.83
N SER A 210 -5.43 -19.44 16.58
CA SER A 210 -6.24 -20.47 15.94
C SER A 210 -6.15 -20.39 14.43
N LEU A 211 -6.26 -21.53 13.75
CA LEU A 211 -6.37 -21.62 12.30
C LEU A 211 -7.69 -22.31 11.92
N ASP A 212 -8.55 -21.58 11.23
CA ASP A 212 -9.68 -22.13 10.51
C ASP A 212 -9.31 -22.29 9.03
N ASN A 213 -8.98 -23.52 8.65
CA ASN A 213 -8.70 -23.91 7.28
C ASN A 213 -9.80 -24.82 6.71
N SER A 214 -11.01 -24.74 7.26
CA SER A 214 -12.17 -25.49 6.75
C SER A 214 -12.59 -24.96 5.37
N GLN A 215 -13.42 -25.70 4.63
CA GLN A 215 -13.85 -25.32 3.27
C GLN A 215 -12.73 -25.30 2.21
N SER A 216 -11.89 -26.34 2.20
CA SER A 216 -10.85 -26.53 1.16
C SER A 216 -9.78 -25.43 1.11
N GLY A 217 -9.53 -24.76 2.25
CA GLY A 217 -8.37 -23.90 2.42
C GLY A 217 -7.08 -24.70 2.20
N ARG A 218 -6.10 -24.06 1.56
CA ARG A 218 -4.82 -24.69 1.20
C ARG A 218 -3.63 -23.91 1.72
#